data_AF-A0A845YPX1-F1
#
_entry.id   AF-A0A845YPX1-F1
#
_cell.length_a   1.000
_cell.length_b   1.000
_cell.length_c   1.000
_cell.angle_alpha   90.00
_cell.angle_beta   90.00
_cell.angle_gamma   90.00
#
_symmetry.space_group_name_H-M   'P 1'
#
loop_
_entity.id
_entity.type
_entity.pdbx_description
1 polymer ?
#
loop_
_entity_poly.entity_id
_entity_poly.type
_entity_poly.pdbx_seq_one_letter_code
_entity_poly.pdbx_strand_id
1 'polypeptide(L)'
;MDSVATIPEILPGIQLSDEQWAALQAIVEFLQTPSKLYLLTGYAGTGKTTLLQALVTYLRDQGCDWPIVLTAFSNKATKVLKTMAAQWDLEVESVTCCRLLGLKPVIDTGSGEQIFKSVSDQHNQVPDYRLVIVDECSMINQEMWKLLVEAISRLDIPTQMLFVGDPAQLPPVNETESFC
;
A
#
# COMPACT_ATOMS: atom_id res chain seq x y z
N MET A 1 -11.20 -33.81 -16.52
CA MET A 1 -10.02 -33.20 -17.16
C MET A 1 -10.21 -31.71 -16.98
N ASP A 2 -9.78 -31.21 -15.83
CA ASP A 2 -9.90 -29.79 -15.53
C ASP A 2 -8.89 -29.06 -16.41
N SER A 3 -9.38 -28.17 -17.29
CA SER A 3 -8.51 -27.27 -18.01
C SER A 3 -7.84 -26.39 -16.97
N VAL A 4 -6.52 -26.54 -16.80
CA VAL A 4 -5.74 -25.58 -16.03
C VAL A 4 -5.97 -24.23 -16.68
N ALA A 5 -6.70 -23.34 -16.01
CA ALA A 5 -6.96 -22.01 -16.52
C ALA A 5 -5.60 -21.32 -16.71
N THR A 6 -5.29 -20.91 -17.94
CA THR A 6 -4.04 -20.23 -18.25
C THR A 6 -4.04 -18.85 -17.61
N ILE A 7 -3.02 -18.56 -16.79
CA ILE A 7 -2.80 -17.22 -16.23
C ILE A 7 -2.51 -16.26 -17.39
N PRO A 8 -3.26 -15.14 -17.51
CA PRO A 8 -3.01 -14.17 -18.57
C PRO A 8 -1.66 -13.47 -18.38
N GLU A 9 -1.03 -13.06 -19.49
CA GLU A 9 0.11 -12.16 -19.43
C GLU A 9 -0.38 -10.74 -19.10
N ILE A 10 0.01 -10.24 -17.94
CA ILE A 10 -0.34 -8.89 -17.46
C ILE A 10 0.86 -7.95 -17.59
N LEU A 11 2.04 -8.46 -17.27
CA LEU A 11 3.29 -7.71 -17.34
C LEU A 11 4.14 -8.29 -18.48
N PRO A 12 4.65 -7.48 -19.42
CA PRO A 12 5.42 -7.97 -20.55
C PRO A 12 6.62 -8.83 -20.11
N GLY A 13 6.64 -10.09 -20.52
CA GLY A 13 7.73 -11.02 -20.22
C GLY A 13 7.82 -11.48 -18.76
N ILE A 14 6.81 -11.20 -17.94
CA ILE A 14 6.71 -11.68 -16.55
C ILE A 14 5.43 -12.50 -16.39
N GLN A 15 5.61 -13.79 -16.11
CA GLN A 15 4.51 -14.68 -15.76
C GLN A 15 4.33 -14.69 -14.24
N LEU A 16 3.13 -14.34 -13.76
CA LEU A 16 2.79 -14.47 -12.34
C LEU A 16 2.74 -15.94 -11.94
N SER A 17 3.16 -16.24 -10.71
CA SER A 17 2.91 -17.55 -10.12
C SER A 17 1.43 -17.77 -9.83
N ASP A 18 1.02 -19.02 -9.61
CA ASP A 18 -0.37 -19.35 -9.22
C ASP A 18 -0.79 -18.60 -7.95
N GLU A 19 0.12 -18.46 -6.97
CA GLU A 19 -0.14 -17.71 -5.73
C GLU A 19 -0.29 -16.20 -5.98
N GLN A 20 0.57 -15.62 -6.82
CA GLN A 20 0.48 -14.20 -7.18
C GLN A 20 -0.80 -13.91 -7.97
N TRP A 21 -1.19 -14.80 -8.89
CA TRP A 21 -2.43 -14.70 -9.62
C TRP A 21 -3.65 -14.80 -8.70
N ALA A 22 -3.69 -15.79 -7.81
CA ALA A 22 -4.74 -15.92 -6.81
C ALA A 22 -4.83 -14.68 -5.90
N ALA A 23 -3.68 -14.13 -5.48
CA ALA A 23 -3.63 -12.90 -4.69
C ALA A 23 -4.15 -11.68 -5.47
N LEU A 24 -3.79 -11.54 -6.75
CA LEU A 24 -4.32 -10.49 -7.62
C LEU A 24 -5.84 -10.59 -7.73
N GLN A 25 -6.36 -11.79 -7.99
CA GLN A 25 -7.81 -12.04 -8.10
C GLN A 25 -8.53 -11.68 -6.80
N ALA A 26 -8.00 -12.09 -5.65
CA ALA A 26 -8.57 -11.76 -4.34
C ALA A 26 -8.58 -10.26 -4.06
N ILE A 27 -7.52 -9.54 -4.46
CA ILE A 27 -7.48 -8.08 -4.35
C ILE A 27 -8.52 -7.44 -5.28
N VAL A 28 -8.63 -7.89 -6.52
CA VAL A 28 -9.62 -7.38 -7.48
C VAL A 28 -11.05 -7.61 -6.96
N GLU A 29 -11.32 -8.77 -6.37
CA GLU A 29 -12.61 -9.04 -5.72
C GLU A 29 -12.85 -8.08 -4.54
N PHE A 30 -11.86 -7.91 -3.66
CA PHE A 30 -11.92 -6.94 -2.56
C PHE A 30 -12.27 -5.52 -3.05
N LEU A 31 -11.70 -5.09 -4.18
CA LEU A 31 -11.93 -3.75 -4.73
C LEU A 31 -13.38 -3.50 -5.18
N GLN A 32 -14.18 -4.57 -5.33
CA GLN A 32 -15.62 -4.51 -5.65
C GLN A 32 -16.52 -4.58 -4.40
N THR A 33 -15.95 -4.76 -3.21
CA THR A 33 -16.69 -4.83 -1.95
C THR A 33 -16.77 -3.47 -1.24
N PRO A 34 -17.69 -3.27 -0.27
CA PRO A 34 -17.67 -2.07 0.56
C PRO A 34 -16.53 -2.05 1.60
N SER A 35 -15.77 -3.15 1.73
CA SER A 35 -14.66 -3.27 2.68
C SER A 35 -13.59 -2.21 2.40
N LYS A 36 -13.09 -1.55 3.44
CA LYS A 36 -12.11 -0.45 3.31
C LYS A 36 -10.66 -0.92 3.36
N LEU A 37 -10.37 -2.03 4.02
CA LEU A 37 -9.03 -2.47 4.34
C LEU A 37 -8.78 -3.87 3.80
N TYR A 38 -7.61 -4.10 3.24
CA TYR A 38 -7.10 -5.40 2.86
C TYR A 38 -5.62 -5.51 3.23
N LEU A 39 -5.19 -6.67 3.72
CA LEU A 39 -3.79 -6.95 4.04
C LEU A 39 -3.28 -8.08 3.16
N LEU A 40 -2.23 -7.80 2.39
CA LEU A 40 -1.45 -8.75 1.61
C LEU A 40 -0.10 -8.98 2.30
N THR A 41 0.13 -10.20 2.76
CA THR A 41 1.40 -10.61 3.36
C THR A 41 2.17 -11.55 2.43
N GLY A 42 3.49 -11.43 2.41
CA GLY A 42 4.35 -12.39 1.75
C GLY A 42 5.81 -12.22 2.17
N TYR A 43 6.56 -13.31 2.24
CA TYR A 43 7.97 -13.25 2.63
C TYR A 43 8.84 -12.47 1.64
N ALA A 44 10.02 -12.05 2.06
CA ALA A 44 11.02 -11.45 1.18
C ALA A 44 11.27 -12.34 -0.06
N GLY A 45 11.34 -11.71 -1.24
CA GLY A 45 11.57 -12.43 -2.50
C GLY A 45 10.32 -13.05 -3.15
N THR A 46 9.13 -12.97 -2.54
CA THR A 46 7.87 -13.48 -3.13
C THR A 46 7.28 -12.59 -4.24
N GLY A 47 7.95 -11.50 -4.61
CA GLY A 47 7.53 -10.62 -5.71
C GLY A 47 6.33 -9.72 -5.38
N LYS A 48 6.11 -9.35 -4.12
CA LYS A 48 5.03 -8.43 -3.70
C LYS A 48 4.97 -7.15 -4.54
N THR A 49 6.12 -6.53 -4.81
CA THR A 49 6.18 -5.32 -5.63
C THR A 49 5.81 -5.59 -7.10
N THR A 50 6.19 -6.76 -7.63
CA THR A 50 5.77 -7.22 -8.97
C THR A 50 4.25 -7.43 -9.01
N LEU A 51 3.67 -8.00 -7.96
CA LEU A 51 2.23 -8.16 -7.83
C LEU A 51 1.50 -6.80 -7.75
N LEU A 52 2.08 -5.81 -7.07
CA LEU A 52 1.55 -4.44 -7.06
C LEU A 52 1.58 -3.80 -8.45
N GLN A 53 2.68 -3.95 -9.19
CA GLN A 53 2.75 -3.50 -10.59
C GLN A 53 1.67 -4.17 -11.44
N ALA A 54 1.56 -5.50 -11.34
CA ALA A 54 0.55 -6.27 -12.08
C ALA A 54 -0.88 -5.83 -11.74
N LEU A 55 -1.17 -5.55 -10.46
CA LEU A 55 -2.47 -5.03 -10.04
C LEU A 55 -2.79 -3.69 -10.71
N VAL A 56 -1.85 -2.73 -10.68
CA VAL A 56 -2.08 -1.41 -11.29
C VAL A 56 -2.23 -1.54 -12.81
N THR A 57 -1.35 -2.30 -13.48
CA THR A 57 -1.44 -2.56 -14.92
C THR A 57 -2.78 -3.20 -15.27
N TYR A 58 -3.18 -4.25 -14.55
CA TYR A 58 -4.46 -4.92 -14.75
C TYR A 58 -5.64 -3.95 -14.65
N LEU A 59 -5.67 -3.09 -13.62
CA LEU A 59 -6.73 -2.08 -13.48
C LEU A 59 -6.77 -1.10 -14.66
N ARG A 60 -5.60 -0.63 -15.14
CA ARG A 60 -5.53 0.26 -16.31
C ARG A 60 -5.97 -0.44 -17.59
N ASP A 61 -5.59 -1.69 -17.81
CA ASP A 61 -6.01 -2.49 -18.97
C ASP A 61 -7.51 -2.76 -18.99
N GLN A 62 -8.15 -2.83 -17.80
CA GLN A 62 -9.61 -2.88 -17.68
C GLN A 62 -10.28 -1.50 -17.90
N GLY A 63 -9.53 -0.45 -18.26
CA GLY A 63 -10.03 0.91 -18.45
C GLY A 63 -10.38 1.65 -17.15
N CYS A 64 -9.82 1.22 -16.00
CA CYS A 64 -10.04 1.90 -14.73
C CYS A 64 -9.04 3.05 -14.52
N ASP A 65 -9.50 4.29 -14.71
CA ASP A 65 -8.69 5.51 -14.47
C ASP A 65 -8.68 5.97 -13.00
N TRP A 66 -8.73 5.00 -12.07
CA TRP A 66 -8.77 5.29 -10.65
C TRP A 66 -7.52 6.07 -10.21
N PRO A 67 -7.66 7.13 -9.38
CA PRO A 67 -6.52 7.74 -8.72
C PRO A 67 -5.96 6.75 -7.69
N ILE A 68 -4.69 6.35 -7.90
CA ILE A 68 -3.96 5.39 -7.08
C ILE A 68 -2.71 6.07 -6.52
N VAL A 69 -2.42 5.83 -5.24
CA VAL A 69 -1.19 6.30 -4.60
C VAL A 69 -0.48 5.14 -3.91
N LEU A 70 0.84 5.08 -4.09
CA LEU A 70 1.72 4.23 -3.30
C LEU A 70 2.24 5.02 -2.09
N THR A 71 2.30 4.37 -0.95
CA THR A 71 2.85 4.98 0.25
C THR A 71 3.67 4.01 1.06
N ALA A 72 4.63 4.54 1.80
CA ALA A 72 5.43 3.78 2.75
C ALA A 72 5.74 4.65 3.97
N PHE A 73 6.08 3.98 5.07
CA PHE A 73 6.36 4.66 6.33
C PHE A 73 7.55 5.63 6.24
N SER A 74 8.67 5.18 5.64
CA SER A 74 9.93 5.91 5.64
C SER A 74 10.20 6.63 4.32
N ASN A 75 10.99 7.71 4.40
CA ASN A 75 11.53 8.39 3.21
C ASN A 75 12.36 7.46 2.32
N LYS A 76 13.09 6.51 2.92
CA LYS A 76 13.94 5.56 2.18
C LYS A 76 13.06 4.60 1.36
N ALA A 77 12.09 3.96 2.01
CA ALA A 77 11.15 3.06 1.33
C ALA A 77 10.35 3.80 0.26
N THR A 78 9.86 5.00 0.55
CA THR A 78 9.15 5.83 -0.43
C THR A 78 10.01 6.18 -1.64
N LYS A 79 11.32 6.45 -1.46
CA LYS A 79 12.23 6.69 -2.59
C LYS A 79 12.41 5.45 -3.46
N VAL A 80 12.49 4.26 -2.86
CA VAL A 80 12.57 2.99 -3.60
C VAL A 80 11.27 2.78 -4.39
N LEU A 81 10.12 2.95 -3.74
CA LEU A 81 8.80 2.90 -4.40
C LEU A 81 8.71 3.87 -5.58
N LYS A 82 9.14 5.12 -5.42
CA LYS A 82 9.15 6.11 -6.52
C LYS A 82 9.98 5.65 -7.70
N THR A 83 11.18 5.11 -7.45
CA THR A 83 12.05 4.61 -8.51
C THR A 83 11.41 3.42 -9.22
N MET A 84 10.73 2.53 -8.49
CA MET A 84 10.01 1.40 -9.06
C MET A 84 8.81 1.87 -9.90
N ALA A 85 7.94 2.72 -9.33
CA ALA A 85 6.77 3.25 -10.01
C ALA A 85 7.14 4.02 -11.30
N ALA A 86 8.25 4.76 -11.30
CA ALA A 86 8.75 5.46 -12.48
C ALA A 86 9.15 4.51 -13.62
N GLN A 87 9.41 3.23 -13.35
CA GLN A 87 9.72 2.20 -14.35
C GLN A 87 8.48 1.49 -14.87
N TRP A 88 7.32 1.68 -14.24
CA TRP A 88 6.11 0.94 -14.59
C TRP A 88 5.41 1.48 -15.83
N ASP A 89 5.77 2.68 -16.29
CA ASP A 89 5.04 3.41 -17.35
C ASP A 89 3.55 3.61 -17.00
N LEU A 90 3.28 3.81 -15.70
CA LEU A 90 1.94 4.01 -15.15
C LEU A 90 1.90 5.35 -14.39
N GLU A 91 0.80 6.09 -14.53
CA GLU A 91 0.55 7.28 -13.72
C GLU A 91 0.16 6.88 -12.29
N VAL A 92 1.17 6.74 -11.43
CA VAL A 92 1.00 6.43 -10.00
C VAL A 92 1.91 7.31 -9.17
N GLU A 93 1.32 8.09 -8.27
CA GLU A 93 2.08 8.89 -7.33
C GLU A 93 2.65 8.02 -6.20
N SER A 94 3.80 8.39 -5.65
CA SER A 94 4.25 7.83 -4.37
C SER A 94 4.59 8.90 -3.34
N VAL A 95 4.11 8.75 -2.11
CA VAL A 95 4.35 9.69 -1.00
C VAL A 95 4.60 8.94 0.31
N THR A 96 5.16 9.59 1.33
CA THR A 96 5.25 8.97 2.65
C THR A 96 3.89 8.94 3.34
N CYS A 97 3.66 8.02 4.28
CA CYS A 97 2.40 7.99 5.05
C CYS A 97 2.15 9.32 5.76
N CYS A 98 3.21 9.95 6.26
CA CYS A 98 3.13 11.30 6.87
C CYS A 98 2.59 12.33 5.88
N ARG A 99 3.15 12.41 4.67
CA ARG A 99 2.70 13.38 3.66
C ARG A 99 1.27 13.10 3.22
N LEU A 100 0.93 11.83 3.01
CA LEU A 100 -0.44 11.41 2.66
C LEU A 100 -1.47 11.89 3.69
N LEU A 101 -1.12 11.84 4.97
CA LEU A 101 -1.99 12.24 6.07
C LEU A 101 -1.90 13.73 6.45
N GLY A 102 -1.04 14.52 5.79
CA GLY A 102 -0.79 15.91 6.15
C GLY A 102 -0.07 16.07 7.51
N LEU A 103 0.78 15.11 7.86
CA LEU A 103 1.49 15.01 9.13
C LEU A 103 3.00 15.22 8.97
N LYS A 104 3.66 15.58 10.07
CA LYS A 104 5.12 15.54 10.22
C LYS A 104 5.51 14.79 11.50
N PRO A 105 6.58 13.96 11.46
CA PRO A 105 7.16 13.40 12.67
C PRO A 105 7.87 14.51 13.45
N VAL A 106 7.66 14.55 14.76
CA VAL A 106 8.40 15.42 15.68
C VAL A 106 8.80 14.62 16.90
N ILE A 107 9.93 14.97 17.51
CA ILE A 107 10.34 14.38 18.78
C ILE A 107 9.68 15.19 19.90
N ASP A 108 8.91 14.51 20.76
CA ASP A 108 8.39 15.12 21.97
C ASP A 108 9.55 15.39 22.94
N THR A 109 9.69 16.63 23.38
CA THR A 109 10.79 17.04 24.25
C THR A 109 10.66 16.52 25.68
N GLY A 110 9.47 16.07 26.09
CA GLY A 110 9.21 15.52 27.41
C GLY A 110 9.49 14.02 27.48
N SER A 111 8.96 13.24 26.54
CA SER A 111 9.13 11.78 26.51
C SER A 111 10.34 11.31 25.68
N GLY A 112 10.84 12.12 24.74
CA GLY A 112 11.84 11.72 23.76
C GLY A 112 11.30 10.83 22.65
N GLU A 113 9.99 10.57 22.63
CA GLU A 113 9.33 9.72 21.65
C GLU A 113 8.99 10.50 20.38
N GLN A 114 8.93 9.79 19.25
CA GLN A 114 8.41 10.36 18.01
C GLN A 114 6.89 10.38 18.07
N ILE A 115 6.29 11.54 17.80
CA ILE A 115 4.84 11.74 17.65
C ILE A 115 4.54 12.38 16.29
N PHE A 116 3.31 12.21 15.79
CA PHE A 116 2.88 12.85 14.54
C PHE A 116 2.03 14.09 14.79
N LYS A 117 2.37 15.22 14.16
CA LYS A 117 1.61 16.47 14.25
C LYS A 117 1.10 16.92 12.89
N SER A 118 -0.11 17.44 12.85
CA SER A 118 -0.67 18.08 11.65
C SER A 118 0.17 19.27 11.20
N VAL A 119 0.26 19.45 9.89
CA VAL A 119 0.90 20.60 9.25
C VAL A 119 -0.18 21.57 8.80
N SER A 120 -0.07 22.85 9.18
CA SER A 120 -1.11 23.87 8.93
C SER A 120 -1.51 24.01 7.46
N ASP A 121 -0.59 23.72 6.54
CA ASP A 121 -0.76 23.88 5.10
C ASP A 121 -0.83 22.55 4.33
N GLN A 122 -1.03 21.42 5.04
CA GLN A 122 -1.26 20.11 4.39
C GLN A 122 -2.58 19.51 4.88
N HIS A 123 -3.34 18.95 3.94
CA HIS A 123 -4.57 18.21 4.25
C HIS A 123 -4.33 16.70 4.17
N ASN A 124 -5.24 15.94 4.76
CA ASN A 124 -5.32 14.50 4.55
C ASN A 124 -5.71 14.22 3.09
N GLN A 125 -4.80 13.64 2.33
CA GLN A 125 -4.95 13.36 0.90
C GLN A 125 -5.59 11.99 0.63
N VAL A 126 -5.81 11.14 1.65
CA VAL A 126 -6.47 9.82 1.48
C VAL A 126 -7.78 9.92 0.68
N PRO A 127 -8.67 10.92 0.89
CA PRO A 127 -9.91 11.05 0.13
C PRO A 127 -9.73 11.34 -1.37
N ASP A 128 -8.54 11.79 -1.78
CA ASP A 128 -8.24 12.16 -3.17
C ASP A 128 -8.00 10.90 -4.04
N TYR A 129 -7.88 9.73 -3.43
CA TYR A 129 -7.57 8.47 -4.10
C TYR A 129 -8.69 7.45 -3.94
N ARG A 130 -8.88 6.63 -4.98
CA ARG A 130 -9.77 5.47 -4.97
C ARG A 130 -9.10 4.26 -4.33
N LEU A 131 -7.78 4.16 -4.45
CA LEU A 131 -6.96 3.11 -3.84
C LEU A 131 -5.65 3.70 -3.29
N VAL A 132 -5.41 3.45 -2.00
CA VAL A 132 -4.15 3.74 -1.31
C VAL A 132 -3.41 2.41 -1.09
N ILE A 133 -2.18 2.28 -1.58
CA ILE A 133 -1.37 1.09 -1.41
C ILE A 133 -0.24 1.40 -0.44
N VAL A 134 -0.22 0.76 0.72
CA VAL A 134 0.75 0.95 1.79
C VAL A 134 1.76 -0.20 1.75
N ASP A 135 2.92 0.02 1.13
CA ASP A 135 4.00 -0.97 1.06
C ASP A 135 4.91 -0.91 2.30
N GLU A 136 5.61 -2.02 2.57
CA GLU A 136 6.42 -2.23 3.77
C GLU A 136 5.63 -1.96 5.07
N CYS A 137 4.36 -2.42 5.11
CA CYS A 137 3.46 -2.21 6.25
C CYS A 137 3.99 -2.79 7.55
N SER A 138 4.85 -3.81 7.46
CA SER A 138 5.58 -4.44 8.57
C SER A 138 6.39 -3.43 9.39
N MET A 139 6.82 -2.31 8.80
CA MET A 139 7.57 -1.24 9.48
C MET A 139 6.68 -0.13 10.08
N ILE A 140 5.35 -0.21 9.95
CA ILE A 140 4.43 0.81 10.45
C ILE A 140 4.18 0.60 11.94
N ASN A 141 4.53 1.61 12.73
CA ASN A 141 4.25 1.62 14.17
C ASN A 141 2.75 1.74 14.47
N GLN A 142 2.35 1.38 15.69
CA GLN A 142 0.97 1.38 16.14
C GLN A 142 0.28 2.74 16.01
N GLU A 143 1.00 3.84 16.25
CA GLU A 143 0.45 5.19 16.12
C GLU A 143 0.09 5.50 14.66
N MET A 144 1.00 5.26 13.72
CA MET A 144 0.75 5.47 12.29
C MET A 144 -0.30 4.52 11.74
N TRP A 145 -0.33 3.26 12.19
CA TRP A 145 -1.38 2.31 11.83
C TRP A 145 -2.77 2.84 12.21
N LYS A 146 -2.94 3.31 13.46
CA LYS A 146 -4.19 3.92 13.92
C LYS A 146 -4.57 5.12 13.06
N LEU A 147 -3.62 6.01 12.76
CA LEU A 147 -3.87 7.19 11.93
C LEU A 147 -4.33 6.83 10.51
N LEU A 148 -3.70 5.84 9.87
CA LEU A 148 -4.10 5.36 8.53
C LEU A 148 -5.50 4.72 8.53
N VAL A 149 -5.76 3.84 9.51
CA VAL A 149 -7.06 3.18 9.65
C VAL A 149 -8.18 4.18 9.96
N GLU A 150 -7.93 5.16 10.82
CA GLU A 150 -8.90 6.22 11.11
C GLU A 150 -9.14 7.12 9.88
N ALA A 151 -8.10 7.44 9.12
CA ALA A 151 -8.19 8.29 7.94
C ALA A 151 -9.09 7.71 6.85
N ILE A 152 -9.19 6.38 6.75
CA ILE A 152 -10.06 5.71 5.78
C ILE A 152 -11.40 5.26 6.35
N SER A 153 -11.46 4.83 7.62
CA SER A 153 -12.70 4.32 8.24
C SER A 153 -13.77 5.41 8.38
N ARG A 154 -13.37 6.69 8.38
CA ARG A 154 -14.29 7.84 8.48
C ARG A 154 -14.83 8.31 7.13
N LEU A 155 -14.42 7.70 6.02
CA LEU A 155 -14.78 8.15 4.68
C LEU A 155 -16.06 7.49 4.18
N ASP A 156 -17.02 8.33 3.78
CA ASP A 156 -18.26 7.93 3.10
C ASP A 156 -18.10 7.83 1.57
N ILE A 157 -16.86 7.73 1.10
CA ILE A 157 -16.48 7.60 -0.32
C ILE A 157 -15.77 6.26 -0.55
N PRO A 158 -15.76 5.71 -1.77
CA PRO A 158 -15.26 4.37 -2.03
C PRO A 158 -13.72 4.25 -2.02
N THR A 159 -12.99 5.05 -1.25
CA THR A 159 -11.55 4.87 -1.02
C THR A 159 -11.30 3.56 -0.29
N GLN A 160 -10.33 2.78 -0.77
CA GLN A 160 -9.85 1.54 -0.15
C GLN A 160 -8.34 1.60 0.11
N MET A 161 -7.87 0.89 1.13
CA MET A 161 -6.46 0.82 1.52
C MET A 161 -5.98 -0.63 1.50
N LEU A 162 -4.96 -0.88 0.70
CA LEU A 162 -4.26 -2.16 0.58
C LEU A 162 -2.93 -2.05 1.32
N PHE A 163 -2.79 -2.79 2.41
CA PHE A 163 -1.51 -2.95 3.11
C PHE A 163 -0.73 -4.11 2.50
N VAL A 164 0.58 -3.92 2.30
CA VAL A 164 1.49 -4.93 1.78
C VAL A 164 2.71 -5.02 2.69
N GLY A 165 3.03 -6.23 3.15
CA GLY A 165 4.14 -6.41 4.09
C GLY A 165 4.72 -7.81 4.13
N ASP A 166 5.76 -7.96 4.94
CA ASP A 166 6.44 -9.22 5.21
C ASP A 166 6.30 -9.58 6.69
N PRO A 167 5.60 -10.67 7.03
CA PRO A 167 5.36 -11.07 8.42
C PRO A 167 6.63 -11.54 9.14
N ALA A 168 7.71 -11.85 8.41
CA ALA A 168 9.01 -12.21 9.01
C ALA A 168 9.98 -11.03 9.15
N GLN A 169 9.59 -9.83 8.72
CA GLN A 169 10.43 -8.66 8.84
C GLN A 169 10.44 -8.13 10.27
N LEU A 170 11.48 -7.37 10.62
CA LEU A 170 11.59 -6.77 11.95
C LEU A 170 10.39 -5.85 12.22
N PRO A 171 9.81 -5.93 13.43
CA PRO A 171 8.73 -5.03 13.82
C PRO A 171 9.23 -3.57 13.89
N PRO A 172 8.29 -2.61 13.98
CA PRO A 172 8.63 -1.21 14.16
C PRO A 172 9.55 -1.00 15.36
N VAL A 173 10.39 0.05 15.28
CA VAL A 173 11.29 0.40 16.38
C VAL A 173 10.49 0.63 17.66
N ASN A 174 10.90 0.00 18.76
CA ASN A 174 10.24 0.01 20.07
C ASN A 174 8.94 -0.79 20.17
N GLU A 175 8.61 -1.64 19.20
CA GLU A 175 7.46 -2.54 19.25
C GLU A 175 7.89 -4.01 19.21
N THR A 176 7.12 -4.88 19.86
CA THR A 176 7.41 -6.31 19.94
C THR A 176 6.88 -7.10 18.74
N GLU A 177 5.84 -6.58 18.09
CA GLU A 177 5.11 -7.22 17.00
C GLU A 177 4.71 -6.18 15.95
N SER A 178 4.40 -6.63 14.74
CA SER A 178 3.83 -5.80 13.68
C SER A 178 2.35 -6.12 13.47
N PHE A 179 1.61 -5.22 12.83
CA PHE A 179 0.21 -5.45 12.41
C PHE A 179 0.10 -6.30 11.13
N CYS A 180 1.26 -6.55 10.52
CA CYS A 180 1.50 -7.54 9.48
C CYS A 180 2.24 -8.72 10.15
#